data_AF-A0A6J3HFV1-F1
#
_entry.id   AF-A0A6J3HFV1-F1
#
_cell.length_a   1.000
_cell.length_b   1.000
_cell.length_c   1.000
_cell.angle_alpha   90.00
_cell.angle_beta   90.00
_cell.angle_gamma   90.00
#
_symmetry.space_group_name_H-M   'P 1'
#
loop_
_entity.id
_entity.type
_entity.pdbx_description
1 polymer ?
#
loop_
_entity_poly.entity_id
_entity_poly.type
_entity_poly.pdbx_seq_one_letter_code
_entity_poly.pdbx_strand_id
1 'polypeptide(L)'
;QTGKLMYVMHNSEYPLSCFALFENGPCLIADTNFDVLMVKLKGFFQSAKASKIETRGTRYQYCDFLVKVGTVTMGPSARGISVEVRPW
;
A
#
# COMPACT_ATOMS: atom_id res chain seq x y z
N GLN A 1 23.98 5.82 6.89
CA GLN A 1 23.33 4.53 6.56
C GLN A 1 22.30 4.82 5.49
N THR A 2 22.37 4.17 4.34
CA THR A 2 21.25 4.15 3.37
C THR A 2 20.02 3.61 4.13
N GLY A 3 19.03 4.47 4.37
CA GLY A 3 17.89 4.12 5.21
C GLY A 3 17.09 3.01 4.56
N LYS A 4 17.01 1.86 5.23
CA LYS A 4 16.17 0.73 4.79
C LYS A 4 14.70 1.15 4.86
N LEU A 5 14.00 1.16 3.73
CA LEU A 5 12.59 1.53 3.68
C LEU A 5 11.69 0.33 3.96
N MET A 6 10.56 0.62 4.61
CA MET A 6 9.47 -0.31 4.84
C MET A 6 8.18 0.30 4.32
N TYR A 7 7.46 -0.44 3.49
CA TYR A 7 6.17 -0.05 2.93
C TYR A 7 5.08 -0.89 3.59
N VAL A 8 4.07 -0.23 4.15
CA VAL A 8 2.87 -0.89 4.66
C VAL A 8 1.72 -0.49 3.75
N MET A 9 1.07 -1.47 3.16
CA MET A 9 0.00 -1.30 2.18
C MET A 9 -1.30 -1.89 2.70
N HIS A 10 -2.39 -1.15 2.52
CA HIS A 10 -3.75 -1.58 2.84
C HIS A 10 -4.56 -1.62 1.56
N ASN A 11 -5.39 -2.66 1.41
CA ASN A 11 -6.22 -2.86 0.22
C ASN A 11 -7.66 -3.13 0.65
N SER A 12 -8.62 -2.43 0.05
CA SER A 12 -10.05 -2.59 0.34
C SER A 12 -10.59 -3.99 0.01
N GLU A 13 -9.94 -4.75 -0.87
CA GLU A 13 -10.28 -6.16 -1.13
C GLU A 13 -9.82 -7.09 0.03
N TYR A 14 -8.91 -6.63 0.90
CA TYR A 14 -8.39 -7.37 2.05
C TYR A 14 -8.47 -6.51 3.32
N PRO A 15 -9.67 -6.13 3.79
CA PRO A 15 -9.84 -5.11 4.84
C PRO A 15 -9.27 -5.52 6.21
N LEU A 16 -9.03 -6.81 6.43
CA LEU A 16 -8.48 -7.34 7.67
C LEU A 16 -6.96 -7.61 7.59
N SER A 17 -6.33 -7.29 6.47
CA SER A 17 -4.91 -7.55 6.24
C SER A 17 -4.17 -6.31 5.78
N CYS A 18 -2.91 -6.20 6.17
CA CYS A 18 -1.94 -5.30 5.58
C CYS A 18 -0.77 -6.08 5.01
N PHE A 19 -0.14 -5.53 3.98
CA PHE A 19 1.03 -6.09 3.31
C PHE A 19 2.23 -5.22 3.66
N ALA A 20 3.24 -5.81 4.27
CA ALA A 20 4.45 -5.16 4.71
C ALA A 20 5.64 -5.61 3.83
N LEU A 21 6.24 -4.68 3.10
CA LEU A 21 7.38 -4.93 2.23
C LEU A 21 8.61 -4.19 2.76
N PHE A 22 9.65 -4.93 3.06
CA PHE A 22 10.97 -4.37 3.36
C PHE A 22 11.82 -4.36 2.09
N GLU A 23 12.63 -3.33 1.88
CA GLU A 23 13.54 -3.29 0.72
C GLU A 23 14.45 -4.53 0.69
N ASN A 24 14.40 -5.27 -0.42
CA ASN A 24 15.10 -6.55 -0.62
C ASN A 24 14.72 -7.66 0.39
N GLY A 25 13.61 -7.51 1.10
CA GLY A 25 13.08 -8.50 2.04
C GLY A 25 11.84 -9.22 1.51
N PRO A 26 11.33 -10.22 2.27
CA PRO A 26 10.08 -10.87 1.94
C PRO A 26 8.90 -9.90 2.06
N CYS A 27 7.83 -10.16 1.29
CA CYS A 27 6.53 -9.54 1.52
C CYS A 27 5.84 -10.29 2.67
N LEU A 28 5.50 -9.57 3.73
CA LEU A 28 4.80 -10.10 4.90
C LEU A 28 3.33 -9.72 4.84
N ILE A 29 2.46 -10.65 5.25
CA ILE A 29 1.02 -10.39 5.42
C ILE A 29 0.74 -10.42 6.91
N ALA A 30 0.14 -9.35 7.43
CA ALA A 30 -0.21 -9.20 8.84
C ALA A 30 -1.64 -8.68 8.98
N ASP A 31 -2.17 -8.74 10.20
CA ASP A 31 -3.45 -8.09 10.53
C ASP A 31 -3.29 -6.57 10.68
N THR A 32 -4.40 -5.87 10.90
CA THR A 32 -4.40 -4.42 11.11
C THR A 32 -3.75 -3.98 12.42
N ASN A 33 -3.47 -4.89 13.36
CA ASN A 33 -2.71 -4.56 14.58
C ASN A 33 -1.22 -4.30 14.29
N PHE A 34 -0.75 -4.65 13.09
CA PHE A 34 0.60 -4.32 12.64
C PHE A 34 0.88 -2.80 12.69
N ASP A 35 -0.12 -1.96 12.39
CA ASP A 35 0.02 -0.49 12.48
C ASP A 35 0.33 -0.04 13.93
N VAL A 36 -0.25 -0.71 14.92
CA VAL A 36 0.03 -0.45 16.35
C VAL A 36 1.46 -0.85 16.70
N LEU A 37 1.94 -1.98 16.16
CA LEU A 37 3.33 -2.39 16.32
C LEU A 37 4.30 -1.36 15.72
N MET A 38 3.99 -0.84 14.53
CA MET A 38 4.82 0.18 13.88
C MET A 38 4.91 1.48 14.69
N VAL A 39 3.84 1.86 15.41
CA VAL A 39 3.86 2.98 16.35
C VAL A 39 4.83 2.72 17.51
N LYS A 40 4.90 1.49 18.03
CA LYS A 40 5.84 1.10 19.08
C LYS A 40 7.29 1.05 18.58
N LEU A 41 7.49 0.80 17.28
CA LEU A 41 8.80 0.72 16.63
C LEU A 41 9.32 2.04 16.05
N LYS A 42 8.72 3.19 16.41
CA LYS A 42 9.10 4.53 15.91
C LYS A 42 10.59 4.89 16.06
N GLY A 43 11.28 4.28 17.03
CA GLY A 43 12.74 4.45 17.20
C GLY A 43 13.58 3.81 16.09
N PHE A 44 13.04 2.80 15.40
CA PHE A 44 13.70 2.08 14.30
C PHE A 44 13.16 2.49 12.94
N PHE A 45 11.84 2.71 12.83
CA PHE A 45 11.16 3.11 11.61
C PHE A 45 10.54 4.48 11.77
N GLN A 46 11.13 5.47 11.10
CA GLN A 46 10.55 6.81 11.03
C GLN A 46 9.61 6.89 9.83
N SER A 47 8.38 7.40 10.05
CA SER A 47 7.48 7.69 8.93
C SER A 47 8.08 8.75 8.04
N ALA A 48 8.23 8.46 6.75
CA ALA A 48 8.69 9.45 5.78
C ALA A 48 7.71 10.64 5.69
N LYS A 49 8.22 11.83 5.38
CA LYS A 49 7.38 13.02 5.13
C LYS A 49 6.52 12.77 3.88
N ALA A 50 5.24 13.13 3.94
CA ALA A 50 4.26 12.88 2.87
C ALA A 50 4.17 11.41 2.42
N SER A 51 4.42 10.46 3.33
CA SER A 51 4.46 9.01 3.04
C SER A 51 3.11 8.39 2.69
N LYS A 52 2.00 9.04 3.02
CA LYS A 52 0.66 8.48 2.76
C LYS A 52 0.31 8.66 1.29
N ILE A 53 0.51 7.59 0.55
CA ILE A 53 0.06 7.42 -0.83
C ILE A 53 -1.29 6.69 -0.79
N GLU A 54 -2.26 7.18 -1.54
CA GLU A 54 -3.57 6.53 -1.67
C GLU A 54 -3.97 6.44 -3.14
N THR A 55 -4.52 5.28 -3.53
CA THR A 55 -5.11 5.06 -4.84
C THR A 55 -6.61 4.87 -4.69
N ARG A 56 -7.42 5.70 -5.36
CA ARG A 56 -8.89 5.57 -5.40
C ARG A 56 -9.37 5.51 -6.83
N GLY A 57 -10.29 4.61 -7.13
CA GLY A 57 -10.67 4.32 -8.50
C GLY A 57 -11.83 3.36 -8.67
N THR A 58 -12.10 3.02 -9.92
CA THR A 58 -13.20 2.14 -10.32
C THR A 58 -12.65 0.76 -10.68
N ARG A 59 -13.43 -0.28 -10.33
CA ARG A 59 -13.19 -1.68 -10.67
C ARG A 59 -14.06 -2.07 -11.86
N TYR A 60 -13.43 -2.58 -12.91
CA TYR A 60 -14.05 -3.06 -14.13
C TYR A 60 -13.81 -4.56 -14.28
N GLN A 61 -14.75 -5.24 -14.92
CA GLN A 61 -14.56 -6.59 -15.42
C GLN A 61 -14.55 -6.52 -16.94
N TYR A 62 -13.51 -7.07 -17.56
CA TYR A 62 -13.37 -7.14 -19.01
C TYR A 62 -12.91 -8.55 -19.38
N CYS A 63 -13.77 -9.29 -20.07
CA CYS A 63 -13.58 -10.72 -20.33
C CYS A 63 -13.24 -11.49 -19.03
N ASP A 64 -12.11 -12.19 -19.02
CA ASP A 64 -11.54 -12.98 -17.92
C ASP A 64 -10.61 -12.15 -17.01
N PHE A 65 -10.61 -10.82 -17.14
CA PHE A 65 -9.80 -9.93 -16.34
C PHE A 65 -10.63 -9.03 -15.43
N LEU A 66 -10.11 -8.83 -14.23
CA LEU A 66 -10.42 -7.70 -13.40
C LEU A 66 -9.42 -6.56 -13.66
N VAL A 67 -9.92 -5.38 -13.99
CA VAL A 67 -9.11 -4.17 -14.17
C VAL A 67 -9.54 -3.12 -13.15
N LYS A 68 -8.63 -2.66 -12.29
CA LYS A 68 -8.86 -1.52 -11.40
C LYS A 68 -8.05 -0.33 -11.90
N VAL A 69 -8.71 0.80 -12.12
CA VAL A 69 -8.07 2.06 -12.55
C VAL A 69 -8.35 3.13 -11.51
N GLY A 70 -7.31 3.74 -10.95
CA GLY A 70 -7.46 4.74 -9.91
C GLY A 70 -6.43 5.87 -9.97
N THR A 71 -6.81 7.02 -9.42
CA THR A 71 -5.91 8.17 -9.26
C THR A 71 -5.05 7.96 -8.02
N VAL A 72 -3.74 8.11 -8.18
CA VAL A 72 -2.76 8.08 -7.09
C VAL A 72 -2.63 9.48 -6.52
N THR A 73 -2.78 9.61 -5.21
CA THR A 73 -2.72 10.87 -4.47
C THR A 73 -1.70 10.79 -3.35
N MET A 74 -1.03 11.92 -3.07
CA MET A 74 -0.17 12.12 -1.90
C MET A 74 -0.67 13.35 -1.16
N GLY A 75 -1.35 13.13 -0.03
CA GLY A 75 -2.15 14.18 0.60
C GLY A 75 -3.21 14.71 -0.38
N PRO A 76 -3.36 16.04 -0.56
CA PRO A 76 -4.35 16.62 -1.47
C PRO A 76 -3.92 16.62 -2.94
N SER A 77 -2.69 16.20 -3.27
CA SER A 77 -2.13 16.33 -4.61
C SER A 77 -2.25 15.02 -5.40
N ALA A 78 -2.89 15.08 -6.57
CA ALA A 78 -2.84 14.01 -7.56
C ALA A 78 -1.42 13.88 -8.15
N ARG A 79 -0.91 12.66 -8.22
CA ARG A 79 0.46 12.33 -8.66
C ARG A 79 0.51 11.43 -9.89
N GLY A 80 -0.58 10.73 -10.20
CA GLY A 80 -0.63 9.86 -11.38
C GLY A 80 -1.85 8.94 -11.39
N ILE A 81 -1.79 7.94 -12.24
CA ILE A 81 -2.81 6.88 -12.40
C ILE A 81 -2.16 5.54 -12.11
N SER A 82 -2.86 4.69 -11.36
CA SER A 82 -2.53 3.28 -11.17
C SER A 82 -3.52 2.40 -11.94
N VAL A 83 -2.99 1.34 -12.55
CA VAL A 83 -3.77 0.32 -13.25
C VAL A 83 -3.35 -1.04 -12.72
N GLU A 84 -4.30 -1.77 -12.14
CA GLU A 84 -4.08 -3.14 -11.65
C GLU A 84 -4.90 -4.10 -12.50
N VAL A 85 -4.26 -5.15 -13.03
CA VAL A 85 -4.90 -6.18 -13.85
C VAL A 85 -4.65 -7.53 -13.20
N ARG A 86 -5.71 -8.29 -12.95
CA ARG A 86 -5.60 -9.69 -12.49
C ARG A 86 -6.61 -10.58 -13.23
N PRO A 87 -6.32 -11.88 -13.41
CA PRO A 87 -7.34 -12.85 -13.79
C PRO A 87 -8.53 -12.78 -12.82
N TRP A 88 -9.74 -12.96 -13.34
CA TRP A 88 -10.96 -12.99 -12.55
C TRP A 88 -10.96 -14.15 -11.56
#